data_AF-A0A0F4JLG9-F1
#
_entry.id   AF-A0A0F4JLG9-F1
#
_cell.length_a   1.000
_cell.length_b   1.000
_cell.length_c   1.000
_cell.angle_alpha   90.00
_cell.angle_beta   90.00
_cell.angle_gamma   90.00
#
_symmetry.space_group_name_H-M   'P 1'
#
loop_
_entity.id
_entity.type
_entity.pdbx_description
1 polymer ?
#
loop_
_entity_poly.entity_id
_entity_poly.type
_entity_poly.pdbx_seq_one_letter_code
_entity_poly.pdbx_strand_id
1 'polypeptide(L)'
;SISFTRPGAEATGLTTVRIATGAPEAVAVGADTAAKAVADGRVTGTGADLTVQLNYETKATGAYPIVQLAYAVVCDRGNDGAALARYRPFLVSAVSEREQRAAAENGYGTLPPALAQKVRGNLATLG
;
A
#
# COMPACT_ATOMS: atom_id res chain seq x y z
N SER A 1 -0.16 -4.38 0.80
CA SER A 1 1.09 -3.62 0.57
C SER A 1 0.93 -2.80 -0.71
N ILE A 2 1.88 -1.92 -1.03
CA ILE A 2 1.89 -1.18 -2.29
C ILE A 2 3.03 -1.73 -3.15
N SER A 3 2.75 -2.08 -4.39
CA SER A 3 3.75 -2.53 -5.36
C SER A 3 3.93 -1.49 -6.46
N PHE A 4 5.15 -1.36 -6.96
CA PHE A 4 5.53 -0.51 -8.09
C PHE A 4 6.68 -1.18 -8.85
N THR A 5 7.12 -0.67 -10.00
CA THR A 5 7.99 -1.43 -10.94
C THR A 5 9.46 -1.60 -10.53
N ARG A 6 9.92 -0.94 -9.46
CA ARG A 6 11.33 -0.98 -9.02
C ARG A 6 11.85 -2.35 -8.57
N PRO A 7 11.09 -3.20 -7.83
CA PRO A 7 11.54 -4.54 -7.45
C PRO A 7 11.94 -5.38 -8.67
N GLY A 8 11.22 -5.25 -9.78
CA GLY A 8 11.57 -5.91 -11.03
C GLY A 8 12.89 -5.39 -11.60
N ALA A 9 13.07 -4.08 -11.64
CA ALA A 9 14.26 -3.45 -12.21
C ALA A 9 15.55 -3.72 -11.41
N GLU A 10 15.50 -3.69 -10.08
CA GLU A 10 16.65 -4.01 -9.22
C GLU A 10 17.05 -5.49 -9.31
N ALA A 11 16.07 -6.40 -9.36
CA ALA A 11 16.32 -7.82 -9.50
C ALA A 11 16.95 -8.21 -10.85
N THR A 12 16.69 -7.42 -11.90
CA THR A 12 17.13 -7.71 -13.27
C THR A 12 18.25 -6.78 -13.78
N GLY A 13 18.70 -5.82 -12.98
CA GLY A 13 19.68 -4.82 -13.40
C GLY A 13 19.19 -3.86 -14.49
N LEU A 14 17.88 -3.64 -14.59
CA LEU A 14 17.31 -2.74 -15.59
C LEU A 14 17.35 -1.28 -15.09
N THR A 15 17.66 -0.37 -16.02
CA THR A 15 17.61 1.07 -15.74
C THR A 15 16.16 1.52 -15.55
N THR A 16 15.92 2.40 -14.58
CA THR A 16 14.60 3.01 -14.35
C THR A 16 14.52 4.41 -14.95
N VAL A 17 13.30 4.85 -15.27
CA VAL A 17 13.02 6.18 -15.81
C VAL A 17 12.20 7.03 -14.83
N ARG A 18 12.29 8.35 -14.97
CA ARG A 18 11.42 9.29 -14.26
C ARG A 18 10.17 9.55 -15.11
N ILE A 19 9.00 9.65 -14.47
CA ILE A 19 7.73 9.90 -15.16
C ILE A 19 7.34 11.37 -14.97
N ALA A 20 7.04 12.07 -16.06
CA ALA A 20 6.47 13.41 -16.00
C ALA A 20 4.95 13.32 -15.80
N THR A 21 4.45 13.96 -14.75
CA THR A 21 3.01 13.94 -14.40
C THR A 21 2.32 15.28 -14.61
N GLY A 22 3.08 16.32 -14.99
CA GLY A 22 2.63 17.71 -14.96
C GLY A 22 2.89 18.43 -13.64
N ALA A 23 3.50 17.76 -12.65
CA ALA A 23 4.17 18.40 -11.51
C ALA A 23 5.44 19.15 -11.96
N PRO A 24 6.03 20.04 -11.12
CA PRO A 24 7.23 20.80 -11.48
C PRO A 24 8.45 19.94 -11.86
N GLU A 25 8.56 18.73 -11.32
CA GLU A 25 9.63 17.79 -11.61
C GLU A 25 9.08 16.40 -11.96
N ALA A 26 9.74 15.72 -12.91
CA ALA A 26 9.48 14.31 -13.18
C ALA A 26 9.83 13.46 -11.95
N VAL A 27 9.01 12.47 -11.63
CA VAL A 27 9.14 11.66 -10.41
C VAL A 27 9.85 10.34 -10.67
N ALA A 28 10.81 10.00 -9.81
CA ALA A 28 11.49 8.70 -9.83
C ALA A 28 10.65 7.63 -9.12
N VAL A 29 10.83 6.38 -9.54
CA VAL A 29 10.20 5.23 -8.90
C VAL A 29 10.85 4.92 -7.54
N GLY A 30 10.04 4.80 -6.48
CA GLY A 30 10.53 4.56 -5.12
C GLY A 30 9.41 4.37 -4.10
N ALA A 31 9.77 3.86 -2.90
CA ALA A 31 8.80 3.53 -1.85
C ALA A 31 8.02 4.77 -1.38
N ASP A 32 8.73 5.87 -1.14
CA ASP A 32 8.12 7.13 -0.71
C ASP A 32 7.24 7.76 -1.80
N THR A 33 7.67 7.69 -3.06
CA THR A 33 6.92 8.26 -4.19
C THR A 33 5.66 7.44 -4.48
N ALA A 34 5.70 6.12 -4.26
CA ALA A 34 4.53 5.24 -4.32
C ALA A 34 3.56 5.48 -3.14
N ALA A 35 4.08 5.66 -1.92
CA ALA A 35 3.26 5.98 -0.75
C ALA A 35 2.52 7.31 -0.93
N LYS A 36 3.18 8.33 -1.52
CA LYS A 36 2.55 9.61 -1.88
C LYS A 36 1.40 9.46 -2.89
N ALA A 37 1.56 8.61 -3.90
CA ALA A 37 0.49 8.37 -4.88
C ALA A 37 -0.74 7.72 -4.25
N VAL A 38 -0.54 6.81 -3.28
CA VAL A 38 -1.64 6.19 -2.54
C VAL A 38 -2.28 7.18 -1.57
N ALA A 39 -1.50 8.08 -0.98
CA ALA A 39 -2.00 9.16 -0.13
C ALA A 39 -2.83 10.22 -0.91
N ASP A 40 -2.52 10.43 -2.19
CA ASP A 40 -3.30 11.27 -3.10
C ASP A 40 -4.58 10.58 -3.62
N GLY A 41 -4.71 9.27 -3.37
CA GLY A 41 -5.91 8.50 -3.65
C GLY A 41 -7.03 8.73 -2.63
N ARG A 42 -8.21 8.20 -2.94
CA ARG A 42 -9.40 8.30 -2.09
C ARG A 42 -9.90 6.91 -1.69
N VAL A 43 -10.17 6.71 -0.40
CA VAL A 43 -10.93 5.53 0.05
C VAL A 43 -12.38 5.69 -0.39
N THR A 44 -12.88 4.76 -1.21
CA THR A 44 -14.26 4.73 -1.74
C THR A 44 -15.10 3.61 -1.15
N GLY A 45 -14.47 2.61 -0.52
CA GLY A 45 -15.17 1.56 0.22
C GLY A 45 -15.94 2.08 1.44
N THR A 46 -16.89 1.28 1.91
CA THR A 46 -17.73 1.60 3.08
C THR A 46 -17.48 0.63 4.23
N GLY A 47 -17.64 1.09 5.47
CA GLY A 47 -17.45 0.25 6.65
C GLY A 47 -16.01 -0.27 6.74
N ALA A 48 -15.83 -1.60 6.74
CA ALA A 48 -14.52 -2.24 6.79
C ALA A 48 -13.81 -2.36 5.43
N ASP A 49 -14.51 -2.04 4.33
CA ASP A 49 -13.93 -2.05 2.99
C ASP A 49 -13.05 -0.80 2.79
N LEU A 50 -11.76 -1.06 2.53
CA LEU A 50 -10.74 -0.04 2.29
C LEU A 50 -10.33 0.01 0.81
N THR A 51 -11.28 -0.17 -0.10
CA THR A 51 -11.07 0.09 -1.54
C THR A 51 -10.57 1.53 -1.73
N VAL A 52 -9.45 1.68 -2.45
CA VAL A 52 -8.82 2.96 -2.73
C VAL A 52 -8.90 3.21 -4.22
N GLN A 53 -9.54 4.31 -4.60
CA GLN A 53 -9.44 4.88 -5.94
C GLN A 53 -8.15 5.68 -6.03
N LEU A 54 -7.18 5.16 -6.79
CA LEU A 54 -5.91 5.84 -7.05
C LEU A 54 -6.12 7.00 -8.03
N ASN A 55 -5.40 8.11 -7.82
CA ASN A 55 -5.38 9.23 -8.74
C ASN A 55 -4.27 9.03 -9.79
N TYR A 56 -4.60 8.40 -10.92
CA TYR A 56 -3.64 8.18 -12.01
C TYR A 56 -3.26 9.45 -12.77
N GLU A 57 -3.98 10.55 -12.57
CA GLU A 57 -3.72 11.87 -13.16
C GLU A 57 -3.07 12.82 -12.13
N THR A 58 -2.48 12.28 -11.06
CA THR A 58 -1.91 13.07 -9.98
C THR A 58 -0.86 14.07 -10.48
N LYS A 59 -0.99 15.32 -10.03
CA LYS A 59 0.03 16.37 -10.21
C LYS A 59 0.73 16.69 -8.89
N ALA A 60 0.54 15.86 -7.87
CA ALA A 60 1.19 16.04 -6.59
C ALA A 60 2.71 15.83 -6.72
N THR A 61 3.49 16.75 -6.15
CA THR A 61 4.95 16.71 -6.24
C THR A 61 5.51 15.42 -5.63
N GLY A 62 6.19 14.63 -6.47
CA GLY A 62 6.82 13.39 -6.07
C GLY A 62 5.86 12.20 -5.87
N ALA A 63 4.61 12.27 -6.33
CA ALA A 63 3.71 11.12 -6.39
C ALA A 63 3.95 10.32 -7.68
N TYR A 64 4.34 9.06 -7.56
CA TYR A 64 4.61 8.20 -8.72
C TYR A 64 3.29 7.67 -9.31
N PRO A 65 2.98 7.92 -10.60
CA PRO A 65 1.63 7.69 -11.13
C PRO A 65 1.30 6.21 -11.38
N ILE A 66 2.29 5.32 -11.35
CA ILE A 66 2.12 3.89 -11.65
C ILE A 66 2.34 3.09 -10.37
N VAL A 67 1.26 2.86 -9.63
CA VAL A 67 1.24 2.06 -8.39
C VAL A 67 0.11 1.05 -8.41
N GLN A 68 0.31 -0.06 -7.72
CA GLN A 68 -0.69 -1.11 -7.52
C GLN A 68 -0.85 -1.39 -6.02
N LEU A 69 -2.10 -1.57 -5.59
CA LEU A 69 -2.41 -2.00 -4.23
C LEU A 69 -2.62 -3.52 -4.19
N ALA A 70 -1.94 -4.17 -3.26
CA ALA A 70 -2.17 -5.56 -2.91
C ALA A 70 -3.12 -5.65 -1.71
N TYR A 71 -4.27 -6.28 -1.92
CA TYR A 71 -5.34 -6.44 -0.94
C TYR A 71 -5.30 -7.83 -0.28
N ALA A 72 -5.57 -7.87 1.01
CA ALA A 72 -5.94 -9.08 1.72
C ALA A 72 -7.45 -8.99 2.02
N VAL A 73 -8.22 -9.89 1.42
CA VAL A 73 -9.68 -9.95 1.62
C VAL A 73 -9.99 -10.97 2.71
N VAL A 74 -10.70 -10.54 3.74
CA VAL A 74 -11.09 -11.36 4.90
C VAL A 74 -12.56 -11.16 5.21
N CYS A 75 -13.23 -12.19 5.76
CA CYS A 75 -14.60 -12.05 6.22
C CYS A 75 -14.61 -11.20 7.49
N ASP A 76 -15.55 -10.27 7.60
CA ASP A 76 -15.77 -9.46 8.81
C ASP A 76 -16.38 -10.31 9.93
N ARG A 77 -17.29 -11.22 9.56
CA ARG A 77 -18.03 -12.12 10.44
C ARG A 77 -18.01 -13.55 9.94
N GLY A 78 -18.21 -14.49 10.86
CA GLY A 78 -18.36 -15.92 10.54
C GLY A 78 -17.03 -16.59 10.22
N ASN A 79 -15.93 -16.00 10.66
CA ASN A 79 -14.63 -16.66 10.59
C ASN A 79 -14.61 -17.83 11.58
N ASP A 80 -13.98 -18.94 11.20
CA ASP A 80 -13.66 -19.99 12.17
C ASP A 80 -12.76 -19.39 13.26
N GLY A 81 -13.18 -19.48 14.53
CA GLY A 81 -12.50 -18.81 15.63
C GLY A 81 -11.06 -19.28 15.83
N ALA A 82 -10.78 -20.57 15.60
CA ALA A 82 -9.44 -21.13 15.71
C ALA A 82 -8.54 -20.66 14.55
N ALA A 83 -9.07 -20.57 13.33
CA ALA A 83 -8.37 -19.99 12.20
C ALA A 83 -8.09 -18.49 12.43
N LEU A 84 -9.09 -17.71 12.86
CA LEU A 84 -8.98 -16.28 13.11
C LEU A 84 -7.91 -15.94 14.14
N ALA A 85 -7.81 -16.75 15.21
CA ALA A 85 -6.75 -16.61 16.20
C ALA A 85 -5.34 -16.81 15.62
N ARG A 86 -5.19 -17.59 14.54
CA ARG A 86 -3.91 -17.86 13.88
C ARG A 86 -3.50 -16.77 12.89
N TYR A 87 -4.41 -16.31 12.03
CA TYR A 87 -4.05 -15.34 10.97
C TYR A 87 -4.20 -13.87 11.37
N ARG A 88 -5.02 -13.52 12.37
CA ARG A 88 -5.12 -12.11 12.83
C ARG A 88 -3.75 -11.54 13.27
N PRO A 89 -2.94 -12.23 14.10
CA PRO A 89 -1.61 -11.73 14.46
C PRO A 89 -0.70 -11.53 13.25
N PHE A 90 -0.78 -12.42 12.25
CA PHE A 90 -0.03 -12.29 11.00
C PHE A 90 -0.45 -11.03 10.22
N LEU A 91 -1.75 -10.79 10.05
CA LEU A 91 -2.25 -9.59 9.35
C LEU A 91 -1.86 -8.29 10.08
N VAL A 92 -1.95 -8.29 11.41
CA VAL A 92 -1.52 -7.15 12.25
C VAL A 92 0.00 -6.93 12.12
N SER A 93 0.78 -8.00 12.12
CA SER A 93 2.23 -7.95 11.93
C SER A 93 2.60 -7.37 10.56
N ALA A 94 1.95 -7.83 9.48
CA ALA A 94 2.21 -7.36 8.11
C ALA A 94 1.99 -5.86 7.90
N VAL A 95 1.12 -5.23 8.71
CA VAL A 95 0.90 -3.77 8.69
C VAL A 95 1.63 -3.03 9.80
N SER A 96 2.50 -3.69 10.56
CA SER A 96 3.35 -3.04 11.56
C SER A 96 4.43 -2.17 10.90
N GLU A 97 4.95 -1.19 11.62
CA GLU A 97 6.02 -0.33 11.11
C GLU A 97 7.27 -1.13 10.72
N ARG A 98 7.62 -2.14 11.51
CA ARG A 98 8.74 -3.05 11.23
C ARG A 98 8.57 -3.74 9.87
N GLU A 99 7.44 -4.39 9.64
CA GLU A 99 7.22 -5.14 8.40
C GLU A 99 7.03 -4.21 7.20
N GLN A 100 6.41 -3.04 7.39
CA GLN A 100 6.33 -2.03 6.33
C GLN A 100 7.71 -1.48 5.95
N ARG A 101 8.61 -1.29 6.91
CA ARG A 101 10.00 -0.90 6.63
C ARG A 101 10.75 -2.01 5.90
N ALA A 102 10.63 -3.25 6.33
CA ALA A 102 11.22 -4.39 5.63
C ALA A 102 10.69 -4.50 4.19
N ALA A 103 9.40 -4.25 3.98
CA ALA A 103 8.80 -4.21 2.65
C ALA A 103 9.40 -3.07 1.79
N ALA A 104 9.64 -1.89 2.37
CA ALA A 104 10.29 -0.77 1.68
C ALA A 104 11.72 -1.08 1.23
N GLU A 105 12.48 -1.79 2.05
CA GLU A 105 13.84 -2.27 1.70
C GLU A 105 13.80 -3.29 0.54
N ASN A 106 12.65 -3.92 0.28
CA ASN A 106 12.42 -4.83 -0.84
C ASN A 106 11.63 -4.19 -1.99
N GLY A 107 11.57 -2.86 -2.04
CA GLY A 107 10.97 -2.10 -3.15
C GLY A 107 9.43 -2.07 -3.15
N TYR A 108 8.79 -2.30 -2.00
CA TYR A 108 7.36 -2.05 -1.81
C TYR A 108 7.11 -0.67 -1.19
N GLY A 109 5.97 -0.06 -1.48
CA GLY A 109 5.56 1.18 -0.84
C GLY A 109 4.97 0.90 0.54
N THR A 110 5.18 1.85 1.47
CA THR A 110 4.58 1.79 2.80
C THR A 110 3.16 2.34 2.77
N LEU A 111 2.25 1.70 3.50
CA LEU A 111 0.90 2.22 3.67
C LEU A 111 0.95 3.60 4.33
N PRO A 112 0.21 4.60 3.82
CA PRO A 112 0.07 5.88 4.51
C PRO A 112 -0.42 5.67 5.94
N PRO A 113 0.08 6.43 6.94
CA PRO A 113 -0.24 6.19 8.36
C PRO A 113 -1.74 6.12 8.67
N ALA A 114 -2.54 7.02 8.06
CA ALA A 114 -3.99 7.03 8.21
C ALA A 114 -4.66 5.75 7.68
N LEU A 115 -4.16 5.19 6.57
CA LEU A 115 -4.66 3.95 6.01
C LEU A 115 -4.22 2.75 6.86
N ALA A 116 -2.97 2.72 7.31
CA ALA A 116 -2.46 1.69 8.22
C ALA A 116 -3.26 1.64 9.54
N GLN A 117 -3.63 2.81 10.10
CA GLN A 117 -4.47 2.89 11.29
C GLN A 117 -5.87 2.31 11.05
N LYS A 118 -6.51 2.63 9.91
CA LYS A 118 -7.81 2.05 9.53
C LYS A 118 -7.72 0.53 9.40
N VAL A 119 -6.68 0.01 8.75
CA VAL A 119 -6.48 -1.45 8.62
C VAL A 119 -6.38 -2.11 10.00
N ARG A 120 -5.54 -1.58 10.90
CA ARG A 120 -5.40 -2.14 12.26
C ARG A 120 -6.72 -2.09 13.05
N GLY A 121 -7.48 -1.01 12.89
CA GLY A 121 -8.83 -0.89 13.46
C GLY A 121 -9.76 -2.00 12.96
N ASN A 122 -9.85 -2.20 11.66
CA ASN A 122 -10.72 -3.22 11.06
C ASN A 122 -10.29 -4.65 11.43
N LEU A 123 -8.98 -4.91 11.54
CA LEU A 123 -8.48 -6.22 12.00
C LEU A 123 -8.88 -6.54 13.44
N ALA A 124 -9.08 -5.53 14.28
CA ALA A 124 -9.52 -5.73 15.66
C ALA A 124 -11.00 -6.14 15.76
N THR A 125 -11.83 -5.78 14.77
CA THR A 125 -13.27 -6.04 14.76
C THR A 125 -13.66 -7.37 14.13
N LEU A 126 -12.72 -8.11 13.55
CA LEU A 126 -13.01 -9.41 12.93
C LEU A 126 -13.57 -10.40 13.97
N GLY A 127 -14.59 -11.16 13.58
CA GLY A 127 -15.22 -12.19 14.43
C GLY A 127 -15.92 -13.29 13.65
#